data_AF-A0A7Y2HJP3-F1
#
_entry.id   AF-A0A7Y2HJP3-F1
#
_cell.length_a   1.000
_cell.length_b   1.000
_cell.length_c   1.000
_cell.angle_alpha   90.00
_cell.angle_beta   90.00
_cell.angle_gamma   90.00
#
_symmetry.space_group_name_H-M   'P 1'
#
loop_
_entity.id
_entity.type
_entity.pdbx_description
1 polymer ?
#
loop_
_entity_poly.entity_id
_entity_poly.type
_entity_poly.pdbx_seq_one_letter_code
_entity_poly.pdbx_strand_id
1 'polypeptide(L)' 'MKKLLLLTMMMLMAISTSIIAQDNKEKEKEPLDEISISGLKFRNIGPALTSGRISDIAVHPGNNFTYYVATSSG' A
#
# COMPACT_ATOMS: atom_id res chain seq x y z
N MET A 1 36.38 16.07 20.96
CA MET A 1 35.66 16.29 19.69
C MET A 1 34.66 15.17 19.39
N LYS A 2 35.07 13.89 19.34
CA LYS A 2 34.15 12.75 19.10
C LYS A 2 32.97 12.65 20.08
N LYS A 3 33.20 12.94 21.38
CA LYS A 3 32.13 12.96 22.40
C LYS A 3 31.10 14.08 22.18
N LEU A 4 31.55 15.24 21.67
CA LEU A 4 30.67 16.37 21.33
C LEU A 4 29.86 16.08 20.05
N LEU A 5 30.47 15.39 19.09
CA LEU A 5 29.81 14.91 17.88
C LEU A 5 28.75 13.83 18.19
N LEU A 6 29.03 12.94 19.15
CA LEU A 6 28.06 11.95 19.63
C LEU A 6 26.87 12.60 20.35
N LEU A 7 27.13 13.64 21.16
CA LEU A 7 26.08 14.36 21.88
C LEU A 7 25.15 15.13 20.93
N THR A 8 25.71 15.73 19.88
CA THR A 8 24.94 16.44 18.85
C THR A 8 24.11 15.48 17.99
N MET A 9 24.65 14.31 17.65
CA MET A 9 23.90 13.25 16.95
C MET A 9 22.70 12.73 17.76
N MET A 10 22.89 12.54 19.07
CA MET A 10 21.83 12.08 19.98
C MET A 10 20.73 13.13 20.16
N MET A 11 21.10 14.41 20.19
CA MET A 11 20.16 15.53 20.21
C MET A 11 19.30 15.60 18.93
N LEU A 12 19.91 15.34 17.77
CA LEU A 12 19.21 15.33 16.47
C LEU A 12 18.17 14.20 16.37
N MET A 13 18.47 13.01 16.89
CA MET A 13 17.50 11.90 16.91
C MET A 13 16.28 12.20 17.80
N ALA A 14 16.47 12.87 18.95
CA ALA A 14 15.38 13.20 19.86
C ALA A 14 14.35 14.19 19.28
N ILE A 15 14.75 15.03 18.31
CA ILE A 15 13.87 16.03 17.68
C ILE A 15 12.96 15.38 16.61
N SER A 16 13.37 14.25 16.03
CA SER A 16 12.62 13.58 14.94
C SER A 16 11.31 12.91 15.36
N THR A 17 11.11 12.63 16.66
CA THR A 17 9.88 11.97 17.15
C THR A 17 8.68 12.91 17.30
N SER A 18 8.88 14.23 17.16
CA SER A 18 7.82 15.24 17.32
C SER A 18 7.13 15.64 16.00
N ILE A 19 7.49 15.01 14.87
CA ILE A 19 6.88 15.28 13.54
C ILE A 19 5.91 14.15 13.19
N ILE A 20 4.96 13.85 14.08
CA ILE A 20 3.84 12.96 13.76
C ILE A 20 2.68 13.87 13.36
N ALA A 21 2.53 14.09 12.05
CA ALA A 21 1.41 14.83 11.44
C ALA A 21 0.12 13.96 11.34
N GLN A 22 -0.09 13.05 12.29
CA GLN A 22 -1.30 12.23 12.31
C GLN A 22 -2.43 13.07 12.91
N ASP A 23 -3.41 13.41 12.06
CA ASP A 23 -4.66 14.03 12.45
C ASP A 23 -5.34 13.11 13.49
N ASN A 24 -5.35 13.55 14.74
CA ASN A 24 -5.88 12.80 15.89
C ASN A 24 -7.39 13.01 16.02
N LYS A 25 -8.09 13.15 14.89
CA LYS A 25 -9.55 13.06 14.88
C LYS A 25 -9.88 11.62 15.25
N GLU A 26 -10.77 11.45 16.23
CA GLU A 26 -11.52 10.21 16.33
C GLU A 26 -11.98 9.87 14.92
N LYS A 27 -11.57 8.71 14.40
CA LYS A 27 -12.05 8.23 13.11
C LYS A 27 -13.57 8.21 13.22
N GLU A 28 -14.21 9.18 12.58
CA GLU A 28 -15.65 9.22 12.48
C GLU A 28 -16.04 7.87 11.87
N LYS A 29 -16.90 7.13 12.57
CA LYS A 29 -17.26 5.77 12.17
C LYS A 29 -17.81 5.85 10.76
N GLU A 30 -17.17 5.17 9.82
CA GLU A 30 -17.73 5.11 8.48
C GLU A 30 -19.03 4.30 8.54
N PRO A 31 -20.03 4.59 7.70
CA PRO A 31 -21.27 3.81 7.66
C PRO A 31 -21.03 2.30 7.45
N LEU A 32 -19.89 1.95 6.85
CA LEU A 32 -19.46 0.56 6.65
C LEU A 32 -18.93 -0.10 7.93
N ASP A 33 -18.48 0.67 8.92
CA ASP A 33 -18.00 0.15 10.22
C ASP A 33 -19.16 -0.38 11.09
N GLU A 34 -20.38 0.14 10.88
CA GLU A 34 -21.59 -0.32 11.57
C GLU A 34 -22.16 -1.60 10.95
N ILE A 35 -21.81 -1.90 9.69
CA ILE A 35 -22.33 -3.04 8.93
C ILE A 35 -21.30 -4.16 8.91
N SER A 36 -21.66 -5.33 9.44
CA SER A 36 -20.79 -6.52 9.36
C SER A 36 -20.72 -7.05 7.92
N ILE A 37 -19.74 -6.55 7.14
CA ILE A 37 -19.43 -7.06 5.79
C ILE A 37 -18.61 -8.36 5.82
N SER A 38 -18.38 -8.95 6.99
CA SER A 38 -17.62 -10.20 7.17
C SER A 38 -18.17 -11.39 6.38
N GLY A 39 -19.47 -11.36 6.05
CA GLY A 39 -20.12 -12.35 5.19
C GLY A 39 -19.90 -12.13 3.68
N LEU A 40 -19.34 -10.99 3.27
CA LEU A 40 -19.06 -10.67 1.88
C LEU A 40 -17.60 -11.00 1.55
N LYS A 41 -17.39 -11.84 0.55
CA LYS A 41 -16.05 -12.12 -0.01
C LYS A 41 -15.84 -11.30 -1.27
N PHE A 42 -14.66 -10.72 -1.42
CA PHE A 42 -14.24 -10.15 -2.71
C PHE A 42 -14.30 -11.23 -3.79
N ARG A 43 -15.02 -10.93 -4.86
CA ARG A 43 -15.19 -11.81 -6.02
C ARG A 43 -15.34 -10.98 -7.29
N ASN A 44 -14.97 -11.58 -8.42
CA ASN A 44 -15.24 -11.00 -9.73
C ASN A 44 -16.76 -11.02 -10.01
N ILE A 45 -17.30 -9.95 -10.59
CA ILE A 45 -18.74 -9.78 -10.87
C ILE A 45 -19.17 -10.42 -12.21
N GLY A 46 -18.22 -10.88 -13.02
CA GLY A 46 -18.50 -11.57 -14.28
C GLY A 46 -17.24 -11.76 -15.13
N PRO A 47 -17.37 -12.32 -16.35
CA PRO A 47 -16.28 -12.28 -17.32
C PRO A 47 -15.92 -10.82 -17.61
N ALA A 48 -14.63 -10.55 -17.87
CA ALA A 48 -14.18 -9.24 -18.33
C ALA A 48 -14.67 -8.99 -19.76
N LEU A 49 -15.98 -8.91 -19.99
CA LEU A 49 -16.58 -8.79 -21.32
C LEU A 49 -16.27 -7.42 -21.94
N THR A 50 -16.11 -6.39 -21.10
CA THR A 50 -15.51 -5.09 -21.45
C THR A 50 -13.98 -5.14 -21.30
N SER A 51 -13.37 -6.24 -21.72
CA SER A 51 -11.95 -6.54 -21.54
C SER A 51 -11.10 -5.36 -22.00
N GLY A 52 -10.20 -4.92 -21.12
CA GLY A 52 -9.06 -4.11 -21.54
C GLY A 52 -8.17 -4.87 -22.55
N ARG A 53 -7.23 -4.16 -23.16
CA ARG A 53 -6.20 -4.76 -24.02
C ARG A 53 -5.06 -5.32 -23.16
N ILE A 54 -4.36 -6.33 -23.65
CA ILE A 54 -3.07 -6.71 -23.09
C ILE A 54 -2.01 -5.79 -23.70
N SER A 55 -1.35 -5.00 -22.87
CA SER A 55 -0.33 -4.05 -23.32
C SER A 55 1.05 -4.69 -23.41
N ASP A 56 1.35 -5.63 -22.50
CA ASP A 56 2.67 -6.28 -22.42
C ASP A 56 2.59 -7.61 -21.67
N ILE A 57 3.57 -8.49 -21.90
CA ILE A 57 3.73 -9.78 -21.22
C ILE A 57 5.21 -9.98 -20.88
N ALA A 58 5.50 -10.34 -19.62
CA ALA A 58 6.85 -10.67 -19.16
C ALA A 58 6.90 -12.06 -18.54
N VAL A 59 7.98 -12.81 -18.81
CA VAL A 59 8.25 -14.13 -18.24
C VAL A 59 9.22 -13.99 -17.07
N HIS A 60 8.99 -14.70 -15.97
CA HIS A 60 9.92 -14.68 -14.84
C HIS A 60 11.26 -15.36 -15.22
N PRO A 61 12.41 -14.70 -15.01
CA PRO A 61 13.70 -15.18 -15.54
C PRO A 61 14.20 -16.47 -14.88
N GLY A 62 13.74 -16.79 -13.67
CA GLY A 62 14.13 -18.02 -12.94
C GLY A 62 13.11 -19.15 -13.01
N ASN A 63 11.93 -18.91 -13.59
CA ASN A 63 10.86 -19.89 -13.68
C ASN A 63 9.96 -19.54 -14.87
N ASN A 64 10.17 -20.26 -15.98
CA ASN A 64 9.42 -20.05 -17.20
C ASN A 64 7.92 -20.39 -17.08
N PHE A 65 7.45 -20.96 -15.96
CA PHE A 65 6.03 -21.18 -15.71
C PHE A 65 5.32 -20.01 -15.01
N THR A 66 6.05 -18.94 -14.66
CA THR A 66 5.48 -17.73 -14.08
C THR A 66 5.51 -16.58 -15.09
N TYR A 67 4.34 -15.99 -15.33
CA TYR A 67 4.14 -14.92 -16.32
C TYR A 67 3.40 -13.75 -15.70
N TYR A 68 3.72 -12.54 -16.14
CA TYR A 68 3.06 -11.29 -15.76
C TYR A 68 2.42 -10.68 -17.00
N VAL A 69 1.19 -10.18 -16.86
CA VAL A 69 0.42 -9.60 -17.98
C VAL A 69 -0.01 -8.19 -17.59
N ALA A 70 0.40 -7.20 -18.38
CA ALA A 70 -0.06 -5.83 -18.22
C ALA A 70 -1.39 -5.65 -18.98
N THR A 71 -2.40 -5.13 -18.30
CA THR A 71 -3.72 -4.87 -18.90
C THR A 71 -3.99 -3.37 -18.97
N SER A 72 -4.72 -2.92 -20.00
CA SER A 72 -5.15 -1.55 -20.20
C SER A 72 -6.65 -1.49 -20.43
N SER A 73 -7.40 -0.96 -19.47
CA SER A 73 -8.82 -0.64 -19.62
C SER A 73 -8.98 0.73 -20.30
N GLY A 74 -9.87 0.82 -21.29
CA GLY A 74 -10.27 2.09 -21.93
C GLY A 74 -11.72 2.41 -21.65
#